data_AF-A0A6C0D5S6-F1
#
_entry.id   AF-A0A6C0D5S6-F1
#
_cell.length_a   1.000
_cell.length_b   1.000
_cell.length_c   1.000
_cell.angle_alpha   90.00
_cell.angle_beta   90.00
_cell.angle_gamma   90.00
#
_symmetry.space_group_name_H-M   'P 1'
#
loop_
_entity.id
_entity.type
_entity.pdbx_description
1 polymer ?
#
loop_
_entity_poly.entity_id
_entity_poly.type
_entity_poly.pdbx_seq_one_letter_code
_entity_poly.pdbx_strand_id
1 'polypeptide(L)'
;MLEFTHNLFKKISDIIDVYREMSIQKIPGIALSVIFFCSNIHTNARITIKRLSDKYAFVNYLCNSYVYINNKIESTIHKLFATHKFEPEYSPWINVTWLNEDNDTIEEYFDFSKDENICQEYMNSYFETTMSLSTQKPNANSGVVIMRHEKKTRCNIIAQSESNNIFDYSSTSNVKFIAIEYKHPMMKDSIPIELDRSWFLCGNELLSDAFVRRWLDYQSTPVYYDETYTITLIDNNMNILKLDNTQWVVLEKDTYRIVKRDIDACDT
;
A
#
# COMPACT_ATOMS: atom_id res chain seq x y z
N MET A 1 -23.10 -32.71 18.72
CA MET A 1 -23.51 -32.11 17.42
C MET A 1 -25.04 -32.16 17.25
N LEU A 2 -25.67 -33.33 17.39
CA LEU A 2 -27.13 -33.52 17.33
C LEU A 2 -27.95 -32.70 18.36
N GLU A 3 -27.42 -32.53 19.57
CA GLU A 3 -28.10 -31.78 20.63
C GLU A 3 -28.05 -30.25 20.42
N PHE A 4 -27.00 -29.77 19.75
CA PHE A 4 -26.85 -28.38 19.37
C PHE A 4 -27.78 -28.02 18.20
N THR A 5 -27.87 -28.89 17.18
CA THR A 5 -28.78 -28.70 16.06
C THR A 5 -30.23 -28.76 16.50
N HIS A 6 -30.60 -29.68 17.40
CA HIS A 6 -31.95 -29.77 17.93
C HIS A 6 -32.38 -28.51 18.72
N ASN A 7 -31.50 -28.00 19.60
CA ASN A 7 -31.76 -26.75 20.32
C ASN A 7 -31.82 -25.53 19.41
N LEU A 8 -31.03 -25.51 18.34
CA LEU A 8 -31.04 -24.43 17.35
C LEU A 8 -32.35 -24.40 16.56
N PHE A 9 -32.81 -25.57 16.09
CA PHE A 9 -34.08 -25.69 15.34
C PHE A 9 -35.28 -25.30 16.20
N LYS A 10 -35.29 -25.68 17.48
CA LYS A 10 -36.37 -25.30 18.41
C LYS A 10 -36.44 -23.79 18.60
N LYS A 11 -35.29 -23.14 18.84
CA LYS A 11 -35.24 -21.66 18.96
C LYS A 11 -35.63 -20.93 17.68
N ILE A 12 -35.28 -21.48 16.51
CA ILE A 12 -35.69 -20.90 15.22
C ILE A 12 -37.21 -21.02 15.04
N SER A 13 -37.80 -22.16 15.40
CA SER A 13 -39.26 -22.36 15.37
C SER A 13 -39.98 -21.37 16.28
N ASP A 14 -39.51 -21.22 17.52
CA ASP A 14 -40.11 -20.31 18.50
C ASP A 14 -40.05 -18.85 18.01
N ILE A 15 -38.98 -18.46 17.29
CA ILE A 15 -38.87 -17.14 16.68
C ILE A 15 -39.86 -16.98 15.52
N ILE A 16 -39.99 -17.99 14.63
CA ILE A 16 -40.91 -17.95 13.48
C ILE A 16 -42.37 -17.83 13.92
N ASP A 17 -42.76 -18.50 15.00
CA ASP A 17 -44.12 -18.42 15.53
C ASP A 17 -44.43 -17.03 16.11
N VAL A 18 -43.45 -16.38 16.75
CA VAL A 18 -43.56 -14.98 17.19
C VAL A 18 -43.70 -14.00 16.01
N TYR A 19 -43.11 -14.31 14.84
CA TYR A 19 -43.21 -13.49 13.63
C TYR A 19 -44.61 -13.52 12.99
N ARG A 20 -45.41 -14.57 13.18
CA ARG A 20 -46.74 -14.72 12.56
C ARG A 20 -47.82 -13.83 13.18
N GLU A 21 -47.66 -13.38 14.43
CA GLU A 21 -48.74 -12.74 15.19
C GLU A 21 -48.63 -11.20 15.34
N MET A 22 -47.68 -10.51 14.69
CA MET A 22 -47.29 -9.17 15.15
C MET A 22 -47.46 -7.98 14.18
N SER A 23 -47.97 -6.87 14.74
CA SER A 23 -48.15 -5.55 14.10
C SER A 23 -46.85 -4.76 13.91
N ILE A 24 -46.83 -3.91 12.88
CA ILE A 24 -45.67 -3.17 12.30
C ILE A 24 -44.82 -2.35 13.31
N GLN A 25 -45.34 -1.93 14.47
CA GLN A 25 -44.60 -1.09 15.43
C GLN A 25 -43.50 -1.81 16.24
N LYS A 26 -43.43 -3.15 16.24
CA LYS A 26 -42.45 -3.93 17.03
C LYS A 26 -41.26 -4.46 16.20
N ILE A 27 -41.21 -4.14 14.91
CA ILE A 27 -40.20 -4.64 13.94
C ILE A 27 -38.74 -4.29 14.35
N PRO A 28 -38.41 -3.08 14.87
CA PRO A 28 -37.02 -2.75 15.21
C PRO A 28 -36.43 -3.58 16.36
N GLY A 29 -37.22 -3.87 17.40
CA GLY A 29 -36.75 -4.66 18.56
C GLY A 29 -36.49 -6.13 18.22
N ILE A 30 -37.26 -6.67 17.27
CA ILE A 30 -37.07 -8.05 16.78
C ILE A 30 -35.86 -8.12 15.86
N ALA A 31 -35.67 -7.16 14.95
CA ALA A 31 -34.48 -7.09 14.10
C ALA A 31 -33.19 -7.06 14.94
N LEU A 32 -33.19 -6.27 16.03
CA LEU A 32 -32.08 -6.24 16.99
C LEU A 32 -31.84 -7.62 17.63
N SER A 33 -32.91 -8.30 18.04
CA SER A 33 -32.85 -9.62 18.67
C SER A 33 -32.31 -10.70 17.72
N VAL A 34 -32.68 -10.64 16.43
CA VAL A 34 -32.15 -11.54 15.39
C VAL A 34 -30.66 -11.27 15.16
N ILE A 35 -30.24 -10.00 15.10
CA ILE A 35 -28.82 -9.64 14.98
C ILE A 35 -28.00 -10.18 16.16
N PHE A 36 -28.48 -10.01 17.40
CA PHE A 36 -27.84 -10.55 18.59
C PHE A 36 -27.77 -12.08 18.57
N PHE A 37 -28.84 -12.75 18.13
CA PHE A 37 -28.88 -14.20 18.00
C PHE A 37 -27.85 -14.71 16.98
N CYS A 38 -27.81 -14.12 15.78
CA CYS A 38 -26.84 -14.45 14.74
C CYS A 38 -25.40 -14.19 15.20
N SER A 39 -25.16 -13.08 15.90
CA SER A 39 -23.85 -12.75 16.47
C SER A 39 -23.39 -13.79 17.50
N ASN A 40 -24.30 -14.25 18.37
CA ASN A 40 -24.01 -15.31 19.33
C ASN A 40 -23.71 -16.66 18.67
N ILE A 41 -24.46 -17.04 17.63
CA ILE A 41 -24.17 -18.25 16.85
C ILE A 41 -22.80 -18.14 16.20
N HIS A 42 -22.50 -17.01 15.54
CA HIS A 42 -21.23 -16.77 14.89
C HIS A 42 -20.05 -16.89 15.88
N THR A 43 -20.17 -16.27 17.06
CA THR A 43 -19.15 -16.30 18.11
C THR A 43 -18.92 -17.72 18.64
N ASN A 44 -19.99 -18.46 18.91
CA ASN A 44 -19.90 -19.85 19.40
C ASN A 44 -19.31 -20.79 18.35
N ALA A 45 -19.70 -20.63 17.08
CA ALA A 45 -19.13 -21.38 15.96
C ALA A 45 -17.62 -21.10 15.83
N ARG A 46 -17.21 -19.82 15.90
CA ARG A 46 -15.81 -19.42 15.84
C ARG A 46 -14.98 -20.01 16.98
N ILE A 47 -15.48 -19.98 18.22
CA ILE A 47 -14.79 -20.57 19.38
C ILE A 47 -14.66 -22.08 19.21
N THR A 48 -15.70 -22.76 18.72
CA THR A 48 -15.69 -24.21 18.53
C THR A 48 -14.73 -24.61 17.42
N ILE A 49 -14.76 -23.92 16.29
CA ILE A 49 -13.83 -24.14 15.17
C ILE A 49 -12.39 -23.89 15.62
N LYS A 50 -12.13 -22.83 16.40
CA LYS A 50 -10.80 -22.55 16.95
C LYS A 50 -10.30 -23.70 17.84
N ARG A 51 -11.13 -24.17 18.78
CA ARG A 51 -10.79 -25.32 19.64
C ARG A 51 -10.51 -26.60 18.85
N LEU A 52 -11.23 -26.82 17.75
CA LEU A 52 -11.01 -27.97 16.87
C LEU A 52 -9.75 -27.80 16.02
N SER A 53 -9.48 -26.59 15.53
CA SER A 53 -8.26 -26.24 14.80
C SER A 53 -7.01 -26.45 15.67
N ASP A 54 -7.05 -26.02 16.93
CA ASP A 54 -5.94 -26.17 17.88
C ASP A 54 -5.66 -27.66 18.21
N LYS A 55 -6.68 -28.52 18.12
CA LYS A 55 -6.59 -29.95 18.47
C LYS A 55 -6.26 -30.85 17.28
N TYR A 56 -6.67 -30.47 16.06
CA TYR A 56 -6.57 -31.32 14.88
C TYR A 56 -5.88 -30.58 13.73
N ALA A 57 -4.67 -31.03 13.36
CA ALA A 57 -3.87 -30.44 12.29
C ALA A 57 -4.61 -30.33 10.95
N PHE A 58 -5.45 -31.32 10.61
CA PHE A 58 -6.28 -31.28 9.41
C PHE A 58 -7.31 -30.15 9.42
N VAL A 59 -7.94 -29.87 10.56
CA VAL A 59 -8.91 -28.77 10.71
C VAL A 59 -8.19 -27.42 10.60
N ASN A 60 -7.01 -27.30 11.20
CA ASN A 60 -6.17 -26.10 11.05
C ASN A 60 -5.78 -25.86 9.58
N TYR A 61 -5.36 -26.91 8.86
CA TYR A 61 -5.07 -26.82 7.44
C TYR A 61 -6.27 -26.30 6.64
N LEU A 62 -7.46 -26.90 6.82
CA LEU A 62 -8.68 -26.45 6.14
C LEU A 62 -9.05 -25.00 6.49
N CYS A 63 -8.90 -24.59 7.75
CA CYS A 63 -9.16 -23.21 8.18
C CYS A 63 -8.20 -22.23 7.48
N ASN A 64 -6.91 -22.56 7.43
CA ASN A 64 -5.91 -21.72 6.77
C ASN A 64 -6.14 -21.66 5.24
N SER A 65 -6.48 -22.79 4.61
CA SER A 65 -6.85 -22.81 3.19
C SER A 65 -8.10 -21.97 2.90
N TYR A 66 -9.12 -22.04 3.76
CA TYR A 66 -10.32 -21.22 3.63
C TYR A 66 -10.00 -19.72 3.76
N VAL A 67 -9.24 -19.32 4.78
CA VAL A 67 -8.80 -17.92 4.97
C VAL A 67 -8.00 -17.44 3.76
N TYR A 68 -7.07 -18.25 3.26
CA TYR A 68 -6.29 -17.92 2.07
C TYR A 68 -7.17 -17.70 0.83
N ILE A 69 -8.11 -18.61 0.56
CA ILE A 69 -9.03 -18.50 -0.58
C ILE A 69 -9.92 -17.27 -0.44
N ASN A 70 -10.49 -17.01 0.74
CA ASN A 70 -11.31 -15.83 0.98
C ASN A 70 -10.53 -14.54 0.75
N ASN A 71 -9.33 -14.42 1.34
CA ASN A 71 -8.49 -13.24 1.16
C ASN A 71 -8.15 -13.01 -0.33
N LYS A 72 -7.91 -14.08 -1.09
CA LYS A 72 -7.64 -14.01 -2.53
C LYS A 72 -8.87 -13.57 -3.34
N ILE A 73 -10.05 -14.09 -3.01
CA ILE A 73 -11.31 -13.68 -3.63
C ILE A 73 -11.61 -12.22 -3.31
N GLU A 74 -11.50 -11.83 -2.04
CA GLU A 74 -11.70 -10.46 -1.57
C GLU A 74 -10.75 -9.48 -2.29
N SER A 75 -9.46 -9.80 -2.36
CA SER A 75 -8.47 -9.03 -3.13
C SER A 75 -8.84 -8.93 -4.61
N THR A 76 -9.28 -10.02 -5.24
CA THR A 76 -9.66 -10.04 -6.66
C THR A 76 -10.90 -9.16 -6.92
N ILE A 77 -11.92 -9.26 -6.06
CA ILE A 77 -13.12 -8.43 -6.12
C ILE A 77 -12.74 -6.95 -5.92
N HIS A 78 -11.90 -6.65 -4.94
CA HIS A 78 -11.41 -5.28 -4.72
C HIS A 78 -10.71 -4.74 -5.96
N LYS A 79 -9.85 -5.52 -6.62
CA LYS A 79 -9.17 -5.13 -7.87
C LYS A 79 -10.12 -4.88 -9.03
N LEU A 80 -11.23 -5.61 -9.12
CA LEU A 80 -12.22 -5.44 -10.19
C LEU A 80 -13.06 -4.16 -10.04
N PHE A 81 -13.30 -3.71 -8.81
CA PHE A 81 -14.13 -2.54 -8.53
C PHE A 81 -13.32 -1.27 -8.21
N ALA A 82 -12.02 -1.40 -8.04
CA ALA A 82 -11.17 -0.27 -7.73
C ALA A 82 -10.86 0.58 -8.95
N THR A 83 -10.91 1.89 -8.73
CA THR A 83 -10.57 2.94 -9.69
C THR A 83 -9.10 3.37 -9.59
N HIS A 84 -8.31 2.69 -8.74
CA HIS A 84 -6.93 3.02 -8.41
C HIS A 84 -6.03 1.80 -8.57
N LYS A 85 -4.71 2.03 -8.66
CA LYS A 85 -3.71 0.97 -8.87
C LYS A 85 -3.39 0.20 -7.58
N PHE A 86 -2.84 -1.00 -7.72
CA PHE A 86 -2.41 -1.85 -6.60
C PHE A 86 -0.99 -2.36 -6.79
N GLU A 87 -0.27 -2.46 -5.68
CA GLU A 87 1.05 -3.09 -5.67
C GLU A 87 0.88 -4.62 -5.70
N PRO A 88 1.88 -5.35 -6.22
CA PRO A 88 1.90 -6.80 -6.12
C PRO A 88 1.91 -7.28 -4.66
N GLU A 89 1.18 -8.36 -4.39
CA GLU A 89 1.11 -8.99 -3.07
C GLU A 89 2.37 -9.79 -2.72
N TYR A 90 3.15 -10.19 -3.74
CA TYR A 90 4.41 -10.90 -3.53
C TYR A 90 5.53 -9.93 -3.11
N SER A 91 6.62 -10.47 -2.59
CA SER A 91 7.85 -9.75 -2.31
C SER A 91 8.99 -10.78 -2.36
N PRO A 92 10.16 -10.46 -2.93
CA PRO A 92 10.52 -9.13 -3.46
C PRO A 92 9.96 -8.82 -4.85
N TRP A 93 9.87 -7.53 -5.14
CA TRP A 93 9.64 -7.00 -6.49
C TRP A 93 10.39 -5.71 -6.70
N ILE A 94 10.59 -5.37 -7.97
CA ILE A 94 11.01 -4.03 -8.39
C ILE A 94 10.01 -3.49 -9.38
N ASN A 95 9.72 -2.22 -9.23
CA ASN A 95 8.86 -1.43 -10.08
C ASN A 95 9.69 -0.33 -10.71
N VAL A 96 9.44 -0.09 -11.99
CA VAL A 96 9.87 1.12 -12.65
C VAL A 96 8.64 1.91 -13.04
N THR A 97 8.59 3.17 -12.64
CA THR A 97 7.54 4.11 -13.02
C THR A 97 8.15 5.28 -13.78
N TRP A 98 7.58 5.61 -14.93
CA TRP A 98 7.90 6.82 -15.69
C TRP A 98 6.67 7.71 -15.85
N LEU A 99 6.90 9.02 -15.98
CA LEU A 99 5.90 9.97 -16.46
C LEU A 99 6.06 10.18 -17.96
N ASN A 100 4.96 10.02 -18.69
CA ASN A 100 4.89 10.41 -20.10
C ASN A 100 4.66 11.93 -20.24
N GLU A 101 4.55 12.42 -21.48
CA GLU A 101 4.30 13.83 -21.79
C GLU A 101 2.97 14.35 -21.22
N ASP A 102 1.97 13.47 -21.09
CA ASP A 102 0.66 13.78 -20.50
C ASP A 102 0.64 13.67 -18.97
N ASN A 103 1.81 13.52 -18.33
CA ASN A 103 1.99 13.28 -16.90
C ASN A 103 1.40 11.97 -16.36
N ASP A 104 0.95 11.06 -17.20
CA ASP A 104 0.46 9.75 -16.82
C ASP A 104 1.60 8.78 -16.50
N THR A 105 1.33 7.88 -15.56
CA THR A 105 2.30 6.89 -15.08
C THR A 105 2.28 5.61 -15.90
N ILE A 106 3.44 5.29 -16.47
CA ILE A 106 3.73 4.00 -17.09
C ILE A 106 4.50 3.17 -16.09
N GLU A 107 3.97 2.00 -15.71
CA GLU A 107 4.54 1.14 -14.67
C GLU A 107 4.91 -0.23 -15.21
N GLU A 108 6.13 -0.66 -14.93
CA GLU A 108 6.61 -2.00 -15.23
C GLU A 108 7.05 -2.69 -13.93
N TYR A 109 6.59 -3.92 -13.71
CA TYR A 109 6.92 -4.71 -12.51
C TYR A 109 7.73 -5.94 -12.89
N PHE A 110 8.75 -6.21 -12.09
CA PHE A 110 9.61 -7.38 -12.23
C PHE A 110 9.59 -8.19 -10.93
N ASP A 111 9.21 -9.46 -11.07
CA ASP A 111 9.20 -10.47 -10.00
C ASP A 111 10.50 -11.28 -10.07
N PHE A 112 11.29 -11.21 -9.01
CA PHE A 112 12.50 -12.02 -8.82
C PHE A 112 12.44 -12.84 -7.52
N SER A 113 11.22 -13.07 -7.00
CA SER A 113 10.99 -13.93 -5.83
C SER A 113 11.29 -15.42 -6.08
N LYS A 114 11.47 -15.80 -7.34
CA LYS A 114 11.74 -17.19 -7.76
C LYS A 114 13.22 -17.56 -7.67
N ASP A 115 14.10 -16.60 -7.41
CA ASP A 115 15.53 -16.83 -7.31
C ASP A 115 15.89 -17.41 -5.94
N GLU A 116 16.56 -18.57 -5.93
CA GLU A 116 16.79 -19.36 -4.72
C GLU A 116 17.79 -18.73 -3.72
N ASN A 117 18.52 -17.67 -4.12
CA ASN A 117 19.56 -17.02 -3.31
C ASN A 117 19.47 -15.48 -3.36
N ILE A 118 18.38 -14.92 -2.82
CA ILE A 118 18.19 -13.46 -2.72
C ILE A 118 19.07 -12.91 -1.59
N CYS A 119 20.34 -12.62 -1.90
CA CYS A 119 21.24 -11.88 -1.01
C CYS A 119 21.28 -10.38 -1.36
N GLN A 120 21.88 -9.57 -0.50
CA GLN A 120 22.02 -8.14 -0.71
C GLN A 120 22.78 -7.79 -2.01
N GLU A 121 23.84 -8.53 -2.33
CA GLU A 121 24.61 -8.30 -3.56
C GLU A 121 23.77 -8.54 -4.82
N TYR A 122 22.95 -9.60 -4.81
CA TYR A 122 22.03 -9.90 -5.90
C TYR A 122 20.98 -8.81 -6.07
N MET A 123 20.35 -8.36 -4.97
CA MET A 123 19.36 -7.29 -5.02
C MET A 123 19.95 -5.97 -5.53
N ASN A 124 21.17 -5.62 -5.09
CA ASN A 124 21.86 -4.42 -5.55
C ASN A 124 22.16 -4.49 -7.05
N SER A 125 22.71 -5.63 -7.51
CA SER A 125 23.00 -5.84 -8.92
C SER A 125 21.74 -5.77 -9.79
N TYR A 126 20.63 -6.36 -9.33
CA TYR A 126 19.35 -6.31 -10.03
C TYR A 126 18.77 -4.89 -10.06
N PHE A 127 18.86 -4.16 -8.95
CA PHE A 127 18.42 -2.76 -8.86
C PHE A 127 19.22 -1.85 -9.80
N GLU A 128 20.56 -1.97 -9.79
CA GLU A 128 21.47 -1.20 -10.64
C GLU A 128 21.24 -1.51 -12.13
N THR A 129 21.09 -2.79 -12.47
CA THR A 129 20.77 -3.21 -13.84
C THR A 129 19.45 -2.57 -14.29
N THR A 130 18.41 -2.66 -13.45
CA THR A 130 17.10 -2.06 -13.74
C THR A 130 17.22 -0.55 -13.91
N MET A 131 17.95 0.14 -13.02
CA MET A 131 18.19 1.58 -13.12
C MET A 131 18.85 1.95 -14.45
N SER A 132 19.94 1.25 -14.81
CA SER A 132 20.72 1.50 -16.03
C SER A 132 19.96 1.22 -17.34
N LEU A 133 19.02 0.28 -17.33
CA LEU A 133 18.13 0.03 -18.46
C LEU A 133 17.04 1.10 -18.55
N SER A 134 16.60 1.62 -17.40
CA SER A 134 15.52 2.59 -17.31
C SER A 134 15.93 4.00 -17.73
N THR A 135 17.22 4.35 -17.61
CA THR A 135 17.78 5.62 -18.11
C THR A 135 17.79 5.73 -19.63
N GLN A 136 17.69 4.61 -20.35
CA GLN A 136 17.77 4.57 -21.81
C GLN A 136 16.42 4.81 -22.51
N LYS A 137 15.35 5.15 -21.77
CA LYS A 137 14.01 5.36 -22.32
C LYS A 137 13.85 6.82 -22.78
N PRO A 138 13.84 7.11 -24.10
CA PRO A 138 14.08 8.45 -24.64
C PRO A 138 12.93 9.47 -24.44
N ASN A 139 11.77 9.06 -23.91
CA ASN A 139 10.55 9.89 -23.87
C ASN A 139 9.96 10.01 -22.44
N ALA A 140 10.77 9.90 -21.40
CA ALA A 140 10.30 10.03 -20.02
C ALA A 140 10.78 11.36 -19.41
N ASN A 141 9.84 12.19 -18.95
CA ASN A 141 10.15 13.47 -18.30
C ASN A 141 10.76 13.27 -16.90
N SER A 142 10.34 12.20 -16.24
CA SER A 142 10.83 11.78 -14.95
C SER A 142 10.54 10.30 -14.74
N GLY A 143 11.30 9.67 -13.85
CA GLY A 143 11.04 8.29 -13.48
C GLY A 143 11.66 7.92 -12.15
N VAL A 144 11.10 6.87 -11.56
CA VAL A 144 11.50 6.32 -10.26
C VAL A 144 11.56 4.80 -10.34
N VAL A 145 12.56 4.23 -9.69
CA VAL A 145 12.70 2.79 -9.48
C VAL A 145 12.45 2.50 -8.01
N ILE A 146 11.49 1.63 -7.73
CA ILE A 146 11.09 1.24 -6.38
C ILE A 146 11.28 -0.26 -6.23
N MET A 147 12.11 -0.69 -5.27
CA MET A 147 12.26 -2.11 -4.93
C MET A 147 11.72 -2.34 -3.53
N ARG A 148 10.88 -3.37 -3.38
CA ARG A 148 10.35 -3.80 -2.09
C ARG A 148 10.87 -5.18 -1.76
N HIS A 149 11.44 -5.33 -0.58
CA HIS A 149 11.84 -6.61 -0.02
C HIS A 149 11.49 -6.65 1.47
N GLU A 150 10.67 -7.63 1.85
CA GLU A 150 10.13 -7.81 3.20
C GLU A 150 9.38 -6.55 3.69
N LYS A 151 9.98 -5.80 4.62
CA LYS A 151 9.44 -4.57 5.23
C LYS A 151 10.28 -3.34 4.90
N LYS A 152 11.04 -3.38 3.81
CA LYS A 152 11.93 -2.31 3.38
C LYS A 152 11.65 -1.95 1.93
N THR A 153 11.66 -0.66 1.66
CA THR A 153 11.41 -0.11 0.33
C THR A 153 12.56 0.80 -0.06
N ARG A 154 13.24 0.45 -1.15
CA ARG A 154 14.25 1.28 -1.79
C ARG A 154 13.58 2.11 -2.88
N CYS A 155 13.95 3.38 -2.98
CA CYS A 155 13.41 4.31 -3.97
C CYS A 155 14.53 5.20 -4.50
N ASN A 156 14.72 5.22 -5.82
CA ASN A 156 15.69 6.09 -6.50
C ASN A 156 15.11 6.68 -7.78
N ILE A 157 15.55 7.88 -8.11
CA ILE A 157 15.13 8.63 -9.28
C ILE A 157 16.07 8.32 -10.44
N ILE A 158 15.49 8.05 -11.62
CA ILE A 158 16.23 7.60 -12.80
C ILE A 158 17.16 8.69 -13.35
N ALA A 159 16.79 9.96 -13.22
CA ALA A 159 17.48 11.07 -13.88
C ALA A 159 18.80 11.52 -13.22
N GLN A 160 19.12 11.08 -12.00
CA GLN A 160 20.25 11.66 -11.23
C GLN A 160 21.07 10.68 -10.38
N SER A 161 20.97 9.37 -10.60
CA SER A 161 21.80 8.43 -9.82
C SER A 161 23.25 8.44 -10.31
N GLU A 162 24.03 9.45 -9.90
CA GLU A 162 25.47 9.28 -9.68
C GLU A 162 25.63 8.38 -8.46
N SER A 163 25.47 7.06 -8.60
CA SER A 163 25.73 6.20 -7.47
C SER A 163 26.36 4.87 -7.86
N ASN A 164 27.69 4.87 -7.82
CA ASN A 164 28.52 3.72 -7.45
C ASN A 164 28.35 3.34 -5.96
N ASN A 165 27.24 3.74 -5.31
CA ASN A 165 27.04 3.50 -3.89
C ASN A 165 26.31 2.17 -3.73
N ILE A 166 27.08 1.16 -3.32
CA ILE A 166 26.57 -0.14 -2.87
C ILE A 166 25.44 0.12 -1.87
N PHE A 167 24.25 -0.31 -2.25
CA PHE A 167 23.08 -0.14 -1.40
C PHE A 167 23.15 -1.05 -0.18
N ASP A 168 22.95 -0.46 1.00
CA ASP A 168 22.89 -1.17 2.25
C ASP A 168 21.46 -1.22 2.79
N TYR A 169 20.80 -2.35 2.56
CA TYR A 169 19.47 -2.64 3.10
C TYR A 169 19.43 -2.57 4.63
N SER A 170 20.55 -2.67 5.34
CA SER A 170 20.61 -2.53 6.79
C SER A 170 20.65 -1.07 7.27
N SER A 171 21.01 -0.12 6.38
CA SER A 171 21.19 1.28 6.72
C SER A 171 19.85 2.04 6.74
N THR A 172 19.24 2.09 7.92
CA THR A 172 18.01 2.85 8.18
C THR A 172 18.31 4.30 8.54
N SER A 173 17.44 5.22 8.08
CA SER A 173 17.45 6.63 8.45
C SER A 173 16.65 6.87 9.73
N ASN A 174 17.20 7.68 10.63
CA ASN A 174 16.55 8.16 11.84
C ASN A 174 15.65 9.37 11.60
N VAL A 175 15.63 9.90 10.37
CA VAL A 175 14.71 10.99 9.97
C VAL A 175 13.27 10.58 10.25
N LYS A 176 12.47 11.55 10.66
CA LYS A 176 11.02 11.39 10.72
C LYS A 176 10.38 12.70 10.27
N PHE A 177 9.32 12.56 9.50
CA PHE A 177 8.43 13.66 9.14
C PHE A 177 7.20 13.55 10.02
N ILE A 178 6.79 14.67 10.60
CA ILE A 178 5.55 14.78 11.37
C ILE A 178 4.37 14.74 10.41
N ALA A 179 4.48 15.46 9.29
CA ALA A 179 3.46 15.51 8.26
C ALA A 179 4.10 15.73 6.88
N ILE A 180 3.49 15.14 5.86
CA ILE A 180 3.78 15.39 4.45
C ILE A 180 2.42 15.62 3.80
N GLU A 181 2.25 16.75 3.13
CA GLU A 181 0.97 17.13 2.53
C GLU A 181 1.16 17.53 1.07
N TYR A 182 0.40 16.88 0.19
CA TYR A 182 0.22 17.26 -1.20
C TYR A 182 -0.84 18.35 -1.33
N LYS A 183 -0.56 19.38 -2.12
CA LYS A 183 -1.51 20.46 -2.40
C LYS A 183 -1.44 20.95 -3.84
N HIS A 184 -2.57 20.88 -4.55
CA HIS A 184 -2.74 21.52 -5.85
C HIS A 184 -3.54 22.84 -5.71
N PRO A 185 -3.21 23.90 -6.48
CA PRO A 185 -3.97 25.16 -6.50
C PRO A 185 -5.47 25.02 -6.80
N MET A 186 -5.88 24.03 -7.59
CA MET A 186 -7.28 23.79 -7.96
C MET A 186 -8.06 23.01 -6.91
N MET A 187 -7.38 22.52 -5.87
CA MET A 187 -8.00 21.76 -4.78
C MET A 187 -8.20 22.66 -3.56
N LYS A 188 -9.33 22.48 -2.87
CA LYS A 188 -9.61 23.21 -1.62
C LYS A 188 -8.83 22.66 -0.44
N ASP A 189 -8.71 21.34 -0.34
CA ASP A 189 -8.04 20.65 0.77
C ASP A 189 -6.68 20.08 0.32
N SER A 190 -5.78 19.78 1.27
CA SER A 190 -4.54 19.04 1.02
C SER A 190 -4.78 17.54 1.19
N ILE A 191 -3.91 16.72 0.61
CA ILE A 191 -3.93 15.27 0.76
C ILE A 191 -2.69 14.85 1.58
N PRO A 192 -2.85 14.16 2.72
CA PRO A 192 -1.72 13.67 3.47
C PRO A 192 -1.02 12.54 2.72
N ILE A 193 0.31 12.62 2.58
CA ILE A 193 1.15 11.53 2.07
C ILE A 193 1.65 10.73 3.28
N GLU A 194 1.18 9.50 3.41
CA GLU A 194 1.58 8.61 4.49
C GLU A 194 2.75 7.72 4.04
N LEU A 195 3.91 7.91 4.68
CA LEU A 195 5.09 7.06 4.48
C LEU A 195 5.37 6.28 5.76
N ASP A 196 5.28 4.96 5.69
CA ASP A 196 5.67 4.10 6.80
C ASP A 196 7.20 3.94 6.90
N ARG A 197 7.67 3.27 7.95
CA ARG A 197 9.11 3.11 8.24
C ARG A 197 9.89 2.37 7.16
N SER A 198 9.25 1.59 6.30
CA SER A 198 9.90 0.86 5.20
C SER A 198 10.59 1.80 4.23
N TRP A 199 10.11 3.04 4.09
CA TRP A 199 10.64 4.06 3.19
C TRP A 199 11.87 4.80 3.75
N PHE A 200 12.18 4.63 5.04
CA PHE A 200 13.24 5.38 5.72
C PHE A 200 14.58 4.64 5.69
N LEU A 201 15.09 4.40 4.49
CA LEU A 201 16.44 3.87 4.26
C LEU A 201 17.38 5.00 3.83
N CYS A 202 18.65 4.92 4.26
CA CYS A 202 19.66 5.87 3.84
C CYS A 202 19.85 5.83 2.31
N GLY A 203 19.93 7.00 1.70
CA GLY A 203 20.04 7.21 0.27
C GLY A 203 18.73 7.01 -0.50
N ASN A 204 17.59 6.81 0.17
CA ASN A 204 16.30 6.83 -0.53
C ASN A 204 15.98 8.24 -1.02
N GLU A 205 15.46 8.30 -2.23
CA GLU A 205 15.06 9.51 -2.91
C GLU A 205 13.53 9.52 -3.02
N LEU A 206 12.89 10.40 -2.27
CA LEU A 206 11.44 10.40 -2.04
C LEU A 206 10.83 11.72 -2.50
N LEU A 207 9.54 11.70 -2.83
CA LEU A 207 8.73 12.89 -3.15
C LEU A 207 9.17 13.64 -4.42
N SER A 208 9.83 12.97 -5.36
CA SER A 208 9.93 13.48 -6.73
C SER A 208 8.56 13.50 -7.42
N ASP A 209 8.43 14.22 -8.53
CA ASP A 209 7.24 14.21 -9.39
C ASP A 209 6.72 12.82 -9.75
N ALA A 210 7.58 11.93 -10.25
CA ALA A 210 7.17 10.56 -10.59
C ALA A 210 6.72 9.77 -9.35
N PHE A 211 7.37 9.98 -8.21
CA PHE A 211 6.97 9.38 -6.94
C PHE A 211 5.59 9.89 -6.49
N VAL A 212 5.37 11.20 -6.52
CA VAL A 212 4.14 11.84 -6.06
C VAL A 212 2.98 11.42 -6.95
N ARG A 213 3.13 11.50 -8.28
CA ARG A 213 2.09 11.06 -9.21
C ARG A 213 1.73 9.60 -8.99
N ARG A 214 2.75 8.73 -8.89
CA ARG A 214 2.54 7.32 -8.56
C ARG A 214 1.77 7.17 -7.26
N TRP A 215 2.17 7.84 -6.19
CA TRP A 215 1.47 7.73 -4.90
C TRP A 215 -0.01 8.14 -5.01
N LEU A 216 -0.31 9.17 -5.79
CA LEU A 216 -1.68 9.64 -6.05
C LEU A 216 -2.52 8.63 -6.86
N ASP A 217 -1.93 7.93 -7.84
CA ASP A 217 -2.64 6.92 -8.64
C ASP A 217 -3.09 5.69 -7.81
N TYR A 218 -2.54 5.53 -6.60
CA TYR A 218 -2.87 4.46 -5.65
C TYR A 218 -3.90 4.91 -4.61
N GLN A 219 -4.33 6.17 -4.67
CA GLN A 219 -5.42 6.68 -3.84
C GLN A 219 -6.76 6.46 -4.55
N SER A 220 -7.81 6.20 -3.78
CA SER A 220 -9.17 6.02 -4.30
C SER A 220 -9.85 7.34 -4.73
N THR A 221 -9.24 8.48 -4.42
CA THR A 221 -9.85 9.81 -4.61
C THR A 221 -9.33 10.44 -5.90
N PRO A 222 -10.21 10.98 -6.77
CA PRO A 222 -9.77 11.76 -7.93
C PRO A 222 -8.97 13.00 -7.50
N VAL A 223 -7.84 13.24 -8.16
CA VAL A 223 -6.95 14.35 -7.86
C VAL A 223 -6.59 15.14 -9.12
N TYR A 224 -6.33 16.42 -8.94
CA TYR A 224 -5.65 17.21 -9.97
C TYR A 224 -4.15 16.94 -9.85
N TYR A 225 -3.46 16.84 -10.97
CA TYR A 225 -2.01 16.72 -11.02
C TYR A 225 -1.49 17.51 -12.21
N ASP A 226 -0.64 18.49 -11.94
CA ASP A 226 0.22 19.18 -12.89
C ASP A 226 1.44 19.73 -12.14
N GLU A 227 2.37 20.36 -12.85
CA GLU A 227 3.62 20.90 -12.29
C GLU A 227 3.43 22.03 -11.25
N THR A 228 2.21 22.53 -11.05
CA THR A 228 1.91 23.62 -10.10
C THR A 228 1.62 23.14 -8.67
N TYR A 229 1.64 21.82 -8.43
CA TYR A 229 1.47 21.29 -7.08
C TYR A 229 2.64 21.68 -6.16
N THR A 230 2.37 21.62 -4.86
CA THR A 230 3.39 21.77 -3.83
C THR A 230 3.29 20.64 -2.82
N ILE A 231 4.44 20.17 -2.31
CA ILE A 231 4.50 19.29 -1.15
C ILE A 231 4.94 20.11 0.05
N THR A 232 4.15 20.11 1.12
CA THR A 232 4.57 20.68 2.41
C THR A 232 5.06 19.56 3.31
N LEU A 233 6.28 19.69 3.83
CA LEU A 233 6.83 18.79 4.85
C LEU A 233 6.97 19.52 6.18
N ILE A 234 6.62 18.82 7.26
CA ILE A 234 6.92 19.22 8.63
C ILE A 234 7.86 18.18 9.21
N ASP A 235 9.09 18.57 9.54
CA ASP A 235 10.08 17.67 10.13
C ASP A 235 9.96 17.58 11.66
N ASN A 236 10.76 16.71 12.29
CA ASN A 236 10.77 16.56 13.76
C ASN A 236 11.19 17.79 14.54
N ASN A 237 11.86 18.74 13.88
CA ASN A 237 12.30 19.99 14.47
C ASN A 237 11.26 21.10 14.24
N MET A 238 10.06 20.74 13.78
CA MET A 238 8.96 21.66 13.43
C MET A 238 9.32 22.63 12.30
N ASN A 239 10.34 22.32 11.50
CA ASN A 239 10.62 23.11 10.31
C ASN A 239 9.59 22.78 9.24
N ILE A 240 9.05 23.82 8.62
CA ILE A 240 8.11 23.70 7.50
C ILE A 240 8.89 23.95 6.22
N LEU A 241 8.90 22.97 5.34
CA LEU A 241 9.53 23.03 4.02
C LEU A 241 8.46 22.86 2.95
N LYS A 242 8.68 23.51 1.82
CA LYS A 242 7.85 23.37 0.63
C LYS A 242 8.72 22.92 -0.53
N LEU A 243 8.31 21.84 -1.18
CA LEU A 243 8.91 21.32 -2.41
C LEU A 243 7.98 21.64 -3.57
N ASP A 244 8.56 22.08 -4.68
CA ASP A 244 7.91 22.09 -5.98
C ASP A 244 8.12 20.76 -6.73
N ASN A 245 7.58 20.64 -7.93
CA ASN A 245 7.69 19.42 -8.75
C ASN A 245 9.11 19.11 -9.24
N THR A 246 10.06 20.04 -9.11
CA THR A 246 11.45 19.89 -9.54
C THR A 246 12.36 19.42 -8.40
N GLN A 247 11.82 19.29 -7.19
CA GLN A 247 12.58 18.98 -5.98
C GLN A 247 12.20 17.62 -5.40
N TRP A 248 13.12 17.00 -4.67
CA TRP A 248 12.87 15.78 -3.90
C TRP A 248 13.76 15.70 -2.68
N VAL A 249 13.45 14.77 -1.80
CA VAL A 249 14.16 14.51 -0.54
C VAL A 249 15.10 13.34 -0.73
N VAL A 250 16.34 13.48 -0.30
CA VAL A 250 17.26 12.35 -0.11
C VAL A 250 17.50 12.13 1.38
N LEU A 251 17.22 10.92 1.86
CA LEU A 251 17.39 10.56 3.26
C LEU A 251 18.85 10.22 3.56
N GLU A 252 19.37 10.77 4.65
CA GLU A 252 20.66 10.41 5.22
C GLU A 252 20.44 9.75 6.60
N LYS A 253 21.53 9.44 7.32
CA LYS A 253 21.42 8.71 8.59
C LYS A 253 20.58 9.43 9.63
N ASP A 254 20.83 10.72 9.84
CA ASP A 254 20.18 11.54 10.87
C ASP A 254 19.56 12.84 10.33
N THR A 255 19.69 13.07 9.03
CA THR A 255 19.20 14.27 8.34
C THR A 255 18.70 13.91 6.94
N TYR A 256 18.19 14.90 6.22
CA TYR A 256 17.83 14.79 4.82
C TYR A 256 18.36 16.02 4.06
N ARG A 257 18.51 15.88 2.76
CA ARG A 257 18.81 17.00 1.85
C ARG A 257 17.73 17.13 0.80
N ILE A 258 17.46 18.37 0.39
CA ILE A 258 16.63 18.65 -0.78
C ILE A 258 17.53 18.73 -1.98
N VAL A 259 17.17 18.00 -3.04
CA VAL A 259 17.84 18.04 -4.33
C VAL A 259 16.88 18.64 -5.34
N LYS A 260 17.43 19.38 -6.30
CA LYS A 260 16.67 20.01 -7.36
C LYS A 260 17.12 19.45 -8.71
N ARG A 261 16.18 19.29 -9.64
CA ARG A 261 16.47 18.98 -11.03
C ARG A 261 17.16 20.20 -11.66
N ASP A 262 18.33 20.01 -12.23
CA ASP A 262 18.97 21.03 -13.06
C ASP A 262 18.21 21.12 -14.39
N ILE A 263 17.59 22.27 -14.67
CA ILE A 263 16.78 22.51 -15.88
C ILE A 263 17.63 23.16 -17.00
N ASP A 264 18.90 23.46 -16.72
CA ASP A 264 19.77 24.20 -17.64
C ASP A 264 20.41 23.29 -18.71
N ALA A 265 19.64 22.86 -19.73
CA ALA A 265 20.22 22.30 -20.98
C ALA A 265 19.30 22.27 -22.22
N CYS A 266 18.01 22.61 -22.14
CA CYS A 266 17.13 22.54 -23.31
C CYS A 266 16.22 23.76 -23.44
N ASP A 267 16.80 24.95 -23.54
CA ASP A 267 16.15 26.12 -24.16
C ASP A 267 17.23 27.16 -24.55
N THR A 268 17.93 26.88 -25.66
CA THR A 268 18.55 27.90 -26.55
C THR A 268 18.55 27.40 -27.98
#